data_AF-A0A8J4SW99-F1
#
_entry.id   AF-A0A8J4SW99-F1
#
_cell.length_a   1.000
_cell.length_b   1.000
_cell.length_c   1.000
_cell.angle_alpha   90.00
_cell.angle_beta   90.00
_cell.angle_gamma   90.00
#
_symmetry.space_group_name_H-M   'P 1'
#
loop_
_entity.id
_entity.type
_entity.pdbx_description
1 polymer ?
#
loop_
_entity_poly.entity_id
_entity_poly.type
_entity_poly.pdbx_seq_one_letter_code
_entity_poly.pdbx_strand_id
1 'polypeptide(L)'
;MKPISVIVAKNNRFPLIDCNYRPMTLDGFRGRCVTTRTPRFWNISGQYFQNEARHDFLVEAVCFAIIVITAAVPLVSAANAVVELCRAFAQL
;
A
#
# COMPACT_ATOMS: atom_id res chain seq x y z
N MET A 1 -5.12 2.64 -53.53
CA MET A 1 -5.98 2.07 -52.48
C MET A 1 -6.63 3.20 -51.69
N LYS A 2 -7.92 3.07 -51.38
CA LYS A 2 -8.74 4.04 -50.63
C LYS A 2 -8.33 4.07 -49.14
N PRO A 3 -8.38 5.22 -48.45
CA PRO A 3 -8.33 5.20 -46.99
C PRO A 3 -9.72 4.79 -46.47
N ILE A 4 -9.77 3.78 -45.62
CA ILE A 4 -10.98 3.44 -44.86
C ILE A 4 -10.83 4.11 -43.50
N SER A 5 -11.69 5.08 -43.24
CA SER A 5 -11.84 5.75 -41.95
C SER A 5 -12.74 4.93 -41.03
N VAL A 6 -12.26 4.76 -39.79
CA VAL A 6 -13.00 4.57 -38.52
C VAL A 6 -13.78 3.26 -38.39
N ILE A 7 -13.44 2.43 -37.38
CA ILE A 7 -14.26 2.21 -36.16
C ILE A 7 -13.33 1.76 -35.01
N VAL A 8 -13.17 2.60 -33.98
CA VAL A 8 -12.63 2.19 -32.68
C VAL A 8 -13.71 1.34 -32.00
N ALA A 9 -13.59 0.02 -32.10
CA ALA A 9 -14.34 -0.90 -31.25
C ALA A 9 -13.53 -1.14 -29.97
N LYS A 10 -13.99 -0.53 -28.87
CA LYS A 10 -13.53 -0.73 -27.51
C LYS A 10 -13.54 -2.22 -27.16
N ASN A 11 -12.37 -2.85 -27.07
CA ASN A 11 -12.20 -4.16 -26.46
C ASN A 11 -11.05 -4.09 -25.47
N ASN A 12 -11.36 -4.26 -24.18
CA ASN A 12 -10.44 -4.30 -23.05
C ASN A 12 -9.55 -5.55 -23.11
N ARG A 13 -8.69 -5.67 -24.11
CA ARG A 13 -7.61 -6.66 -24.10
C ARG A 13 -6.29 -5.91 -24.04
N PHE A 14 -5.50 -6.29 -23.04
CA PHE A 14 -4.08 -5.97 -22.89
C PHE A 14 -3.40 -5.83 -24.26
N PRO A 15 -2.48 -4.86 -24.44
CA PRO A 15 -1.87 -4.65 -25.74
C PRO A 15 -1.22 -5.96 -26.19
N LEU A 16 -1.62 -6.46 -27.37
CA LEU A 16 -0.87 -7.49 -28.07
C LEU A 16 0.44 -6.81 -28.49
N ILE A 17 1.45 -6.89 -27.64
CA ILE A 17 2.77 -6.40 -27.97
C ILE A 17 3.40 -7.46 -28.88
N ASP A 18 3.32 -7.23 -30.19
CA ASP A 18 4.17 -7.92 -31.14
C ASP A 18 5.61 -7.41 -30.94
N CYS A 19 6.30 -8.00 -29.97
CA CYS A 19 7.71 -7.74 -29.70
C CYS A 19 8.58 -8.37 -30.80
N ASN A 20 8.58 -7.78 -31.99
CA ASN A 20 9.61 -8.04 -32.98
C ASN A 20 10.90 -7.32 -32.56
N TYR A 21 11.68 -7.95 -31.68
CA TYR A 21 12.99 -7.46 -31.28
C TYR A 21 13.96 -7.59 -32.46
N ARG A 22 14.13 -6.51 -33.22
CA ARG A 22 15.26 -6.37 -34.15
C ARG A 22 16.39 -5.67 -33.41
N PRO A 23 17.55 -6.31 -33.18
CA PRO A 23 18.71 -5.60 -32.67
C PRO A 23 19.14 -4.59 -33.75
N MET A 24 18.92 -3.32 -33.48
CA MET A 24 19.36 -2.23 -34.34
C MET A 24 20.88 -2.16 -34.20
N THR A 25 21.63 -2.64 -35.18
CA THR A 25 23.08 -2.42 -35.28
C THR A 25 23.28 -0.95 -35.60
N LEU A 26 23.39 -0.16 -34.54
CA LEU A 26 23.52 1.29 -34.60
C LEU A 26 25.00 1.64 -34.82
N ASP A 27 25.51 1.33 -36.00
CA ASP A 27 26.84 1.74 -36.43
C ASP A 27 26.86 3.26 -36.61
N GLY A 28 27.21 3.96 -35.52
CA GLY A 28 27.50 5.40 -35.55
C GLY A 28 26.86 6.23 -34.44
N PHE A 29 26.00 5.68 -33.59
CA PHE A 29 25.44 6.48 -32.48
C PHE A 29 26.31 6.33 -31.24
N ARG A 30 27.21 7.29 -31.04
CA ARG A 30 27.88 7.49 -29.75
C ARG A 30 26.83 8.06 -28.78
N GLY A 31 25.98 7.18 -28.27
CA GLY A 31 25.08 7.48 -27.18
C GLY A 31 25.94 7.97 -26.02
N ARG A 32 25.97 9.29 -25.82
CA ARG A 32 26.41 9.86 -24.55
C ARG A 32 25.54 9.15 -23.54
N CYS A 33 26.12 8.26 -22.72
CA CYS A 33 25.41 7.67 -21.60
C CYS A 33 24.84 8.85 -20.81
N VAL A 34 23.58 9.18 -21.06
CA VAL A 34 22.76 9.84 -20.07
C VAL A 34 22.77 8.77 -19.01
N THR A 35 23.64 8.95 -18.02
CA THR A 35 23.40 8.36 -16.73
C THR A 35 22.04 8.93 -16.37
N THR A 36 21.00 8.19 -16.71
CA THR A 36 19.74 8.28 -16.02
C THR A 36 20.18 7.85 -14.64
N ARG A 37 20.65 8.82 -13.87
CA ARG A 37 20.72 8.74 -12.43
C ARG A 37 19.28 8.44 -12.10
N THR A 38 18.96 7.16 -12.07
CA THR A 38 17.67 6.65 -11.64
C THR A 38 17.42 7.47 -10.39
N PRO A 39 16.37 8.31 -10.34
CA PRO A 39 16.01 8.91 -9.08
C PRO A 39 15.81 7.69 -8.20
N ARG A 40 16.78 7.47 -7.29
CA ARG A 40 16.99 6.19 -6.61
C ARG A 40 15.61 5.72 -6.21
N PHE A 41 15.19 4.51 -6.58
CA PHE A 41 13.88 3.98 -6.21
C PHE A 41 13.54 4.26 -4.72
N TRP A 42 14.58 4.30 -3.89
CA TRP A 42 14.62 4.75 -2.49
C TRP A 42 14.10 6.17 -2.18
N ASN A 43 14.29 7.14 -3.07
CA ASN A 43 13.84 8.51 -2.88
C ASN A 43 12.33 8.65 -3.12
N ILE A 44 11.80 7.86 -4.05
CA ILE A 44 10.36 7.82 -4.34
C ILE A 44 9.63 7.05 -3.23
N SER A 45 10.17 5.90 -2.82
CA SER A 45 9.61 5.16 -1.68
C SER A 45 9.72 5.98 -0.39
N GLY A 46 10.85 6.64 -0.15
CA GLY A 46 11.06 7.49 1.03
C GLY A 46 10.05 8.63 1.13
N GLN A 47 9.76 9.34 0.03
CA GLN A 47 8.75 10.40 0.03
C GLN A 47 7.33 9.87 0.26
N TYR A 48 6.97 8.73 -0.36
CA TYR A 48 5.66 8.09 -0.13
C TYR A 48 5.50 7.58 1.32
N PHE A 49 6.53 6.93 1.88
CA PHE A 49 6.49 6.47 3.27
C PHE A 49 6.51 7.64 4.28
N GLN A 50 7.16 8.75 3.97
CA GLN A 50 7.18 9.90 4.87
C GLN A 50 5.89 10.72 4.85
N ASN A 51 5.26 10.88 3.68
CA ASN A 51 4.10 11.74 3.54
C ASN A 51 2.76 10.99 3.66
N GLU A 52 2.61 9.85 2.98
CA GLU A 52 1.36 9.07 3.02
C GLU A 52 1.33 8.08 4.21
N ALA A 53 2.39 7.29 4.42
CA ALA A 53 2.31 6.19 5.39
C ALA A 53 2.26 6.61 6.87
N ARG A 54 2.71 7.84 7.20
CA ARG A 54 2.67 8.34 8.59
C ARG A 54 1.26 8.68 9.03
N HIS A 55 0.42 9.22 8.15
CA HIS A 55 -0.91 9.65 8.52
C HIS A 55 -1.82 8.44 8.77
N ASP A 56 -1.80 7.47 7.85
CA ASP A 56 -2.55 6.22 8.01
C ASP A 56 -2.13 5.44 9.26
N PHE A 57 -0.82 5.39 9.55
CA PHE A 57 -0.32 4.72 10.75
C PHE A 57 -0.76 5.42 12.05
N LEU A 58 -0.75 6.77 12.09
CA LEU A 58 -1.19 7.51 13.27
C LEU A 58 -2.70 7.37 13.49
N VAL A 59 -3.49 7.43 12.43
CA VAL A 59 -4.95 7.24 12.51
C VAL A 59 -5.27 5.83 13.01
N GLU A 60 -4.62 4.80 12.46
CA GLU A 60 -4.79 3.41 12.90
C GLU A 60 -4.39 3.22 14.37
N ALA A 61 -3.25 3.79 14.79
CA ALA A 61 -2.79 3.71 16.18
C ALA A 61 -3.76 4.41 17.16
N VAL A 62 -4.33 5.54 16.77
CA VAL A 62 -5.35 6.24 17.57
C VAL A 62 -6.64 5.42 17.66
N CYS A 63 -7.11 4.85 16.55
CA CYS A 63 -8.26 3.95 16.54
C CYS A 63 -8.04 2.75 17.46
N PHE A 64 -6.88 2.11 17.38
CA PHE A 64 -6.51 1.00 18.25
C PHE A 64 -6.50 1.42 19.73
N ALA A 65 -5.92 2.57 20.05
CA ALA A 65 -5.90 3.08 21.43
C ALA A 65 -7.33 3.32 21.96
N ILE A 66 -8.23 3.87 21.15
CA ILE A 66 -9.64 4.07 21.52
C ILE A 66 -10.32 2.73 21.82
N ILE A 67 -10.09 1.71 20.98
CA ILE A 67 -10.63 0.36 21.19
C ILE A 67 -10.12 -0.22 22.51
N VAL A 68 -8.82 -0.12 22.77
CA VAL A 68 -8.21 -0.62 24.01
C VAL A 68 -8.79 0.07 25.25
N ILE A 69 -8.89 1.41 25.24
CA ILE A 69 -9.45 2.18 26.36
C ILE A 69 -10.92 1.80 26.59
N THR A 70 -11.70 1.70 25.51
CA THR A 70 -13.12 1.35 25.59
C THR A 70 -13.32 -0.07 26.12
N ALA A 71 -12.46 -1.01 25.72
CA ALA A 71 -12.49 -2.39 26.19
C ALA A 71 -11.97 -2.57 27.62
N ALA A 72 -11.09 -1.69 28.11
CA ALA A 72 -10.53 -1.76 29.45
C ALA A 72 -11.60 -1.57 30.53
N VAL A 73 -12.57 -0.67 30.32
CA VAL A 73 -13.64 -0.37 31.30
C VAL A 73 -14.46 -1.61 31.67
N PRO A 74 -15.08 -2.34 30.71
CA PRO A 74 -15.83 -3.56 31.05
C PRO A 74 -14.92 -4.67 31.59
N LEU A 75 -13.65 -4.74 31.16
CA LEU A 75 -12.71 -5.75 31.62
C LEU A 75 -12.35 -5.57 33.11
N VAL A 76 -12.09 -4.33 33.55
CA VAL A 76 -11.84 -4.01 34.96
C VAL A 76 -13.09 -4.27 35.79
N SER A 77 -14.26 -3.87 35.29
CA SER A 77 -15.53 -4.16 35.98
C SER A 77 -15.77 -5.65 36.15
N ALA A 78 -15.51 -6.45 35.10
CA ALA A 78 -15.65 -7.90 35.16
C ALA A 78 -14.64 -8.52 36.14
N ALA A 79 -13.39 -8.06 36.12
CA ALA A 79 -12.37 -8.53 37.06
C ALA A 79 -12.77 -8.26 38.52
N ASN A 80 -13.30 -7.07 38.82
CA ASN A 80 -13.81 -6.75 40.15
C ASN A 80 -14.95 -7.68 40.57
N ALA A 81 -15.92 -7.92 39.68
CA ALA A 81 -17.03 -8.83 39.97
C ALA A 81 -16.55 -10.27 40.26
N VAL A 82 -15.55 -10.75 39.53
CA VAL A 82 -14.94 -12.07 39.78
C VAL A 82 -14.25 -12.11 41.14
N VAL A 83 -13.52 -11.06 41.51
CA VAL A 83 -12.85 -10.98 42.82
C VAL A 83 -13.88 -10.98 43.96
N GLU A 84 -14.97 -10.22 43.83
CA GLU A 84 -16.05 -10.21 44.81
C GLU A 84 -16.71 -11.59 44.94
N LEU A 85 -16.95 -12.28 43.81
CA LEU A 85 -17.49 -13.62 43.80
C LEU A 85 -16.56 -14.62 44.51
N CYS A 86 -15.26 -14.61 44.19
CA CYS A 86 -14.26 -15.42 44.87
C CYS A 86 -14.24 -15.15 46.38
N ARG A 87 -14.33 -13.88 46.78
CA ARG A 87 -14.37 -13.51 48.20
C ARG A 87 -15.63 -14.03 48.89
N ALA A 88 -16.79 -13.97 48.23
CA ALA A 88 -18.04 -14.49 48.77
C ALA A 88 -17.96 -16.01 48.99
N PHE A 89 -17.39 -16.76 48.05
CA PHE A 89 -17.17 -18.20 48.20
C PHE A 89 -16.13 -18.55 49.27
N ALA A 90 -15.09 -17.74 49.44
CA ALA A 90 -14.06 -17.98 50.47
C ALA A 90 -14.55 -17.68 51.90
N GLN A 91 -15.65 -16.94 52.04
CA GLN A 91 -16.29 -16.63 53.34
C GLN A 91 -17.40 -17.63 53.71
N LEU A 92 -17.71 -18.58 52.83
CA LEU A 92 -18.66 -19.67 53.03
C LEU A 92 -17.94 -20.92 53.56
#